data_AF-A0A557XXX2-F1
#
_entry.id   AF-A0A557XXX2-F1
#
_cell.length_a   1.000
_cell.length_b   1.000
_cell.length_c   1.000
_cell.angle_alpha   90.00
_cell.angle_beta   90.00
_cell.angle_gamma   90.00
#
_symmetry.space_group_name_H-M   'P 1'
#
loop_
_entity.id
_entity.type
_entity.pdbx_description
1 polymer ?
#
loop_
_entity_poly.entity_id
_entity_poly.type
_entity_poly.pdbx_seq_one_letter_code
_entity_poly.pdbx_strand_id
1 'polypeptide(L)'
;MADDFSLRYGDLLTGSYDCVDRIVLNAFYPLGYQPGGLRVWWRRWHDDSDEELDNTHLMRLAGRFARRVKAWGAANDVPVIFCKAGERKHRIAEQYLAEHEVGIGVFLVLAAKAPAPVWKVKRSAAGRIVNIERRREYVNHYSFHIMDPVWGHVTIKMSGHPPFGAQVMLNGHEYVARQAEAAGIAFSKVGNCFTAVADPVGLARIADALSQEAAVGRLSQVCQRWIYSACLCFALDLDEQQRSGFAYGFAVYQLEYSRNLIFADGYRMQQVFDAVVDRTRSRLDVPKIRTVFGTAQRPRRTRRSSSVIEAAIETPSYFDLKKSAR
;
A
#
# COMPACT_ATOMS: atom_id res chain seq x y z
N MET A 1 -16.96 -23.00 2.52
CA MET A 1 -17.02 -24.01 3.60
C MET A 1 -16.36 -23.42 4.83
N ALA A 2 -17.02 -23.48 5.99
CA ALA A 2 -16.41 -23.05 7.25
C ALA A 2 -15.25 -23.99 7.58
N ASP A 3 -14.12 -23.45 8.04
CA ASP A 3 -12.99 -24.28 8.46
C ASP A 3 -13.25 -24.88 9.85
N ASP A 4 -12.47 -25.89 10.21
CA ASP A 4 -12.58 -26.62 11.48
C ASP A 4 -12.52 -25.71 12.71
N PHE A 5 -11.75 -24.63 12.66
CA PHE A 5 -11.65 -23.68 13.77
C PHE A 5 -12.96 -22.92 13.96
N SER A 6 -13.51 -22.39 12.86
CA SER A 6 -14.78 -21.66 12.88
C SER A 6 -15.94 -22.57 13.33
N LEU A 7 -15.95 -23.83 12.88
CA LEU A 7 -16.95 -24.81 13.30
C LEU A 7 -16.83 -25.14 14.79
N ARG A 8 -15.61 -25.36 15.29
CA ARG A 8 -15.35 -25.72 16.70
C ARG A 8 -15.83 -24.67 17.68
N TYR A 9 -15.73 -23.40 17.33
CA TYR A 9 -16.11 -22.29 18.22
C TYR A 9 -17.41 -21.60 17.80
N GLY A 10 -18.17 -22.17 16.87
CA GLY A 10 -19.38 -21.55 16.30
C GLY A 10 -20.38 -21.08 17.35
N ASP A 11 -20.58 -21.84 18.43
CA ASP A 11 -21.49 -21.49 19.54
C ASP A 11 -21.07 -20.23 20.32
N LEU A 12 -19.83 -19.76 20.14
CA LEU A 12 -19.30 -18.55 20.75
C LEU A 12 -19.38 -17.32 19.83
N LEU A 13 -19.76 -17.52 18.56
CA LEU A 13 -19.73 -16.50 17.53
C LEU A 13 -21.13 -15.94 17.26
N THR A 14 -21.21 -14.63 17.05
CA THR A 14 -22.40 -13.97 16.50
C THR A 14 -22.33 -13.86 14.98
N GLY A 15 -21.16 -14.08 14.39
CA GLY A 15 -20.95 -14.13 12.95
C GLY A 15 -19.49 -14.29 12.58
N SER A 16 -19.23 -14.44 11.28
CA SER A 16 -17.91 -14.42 10.70
C SER A 16 -17.95 -13.85 9.30
N TYR A 17 -16.83 -13.28 8.85
CA TYR A 17 -16.67 -12.81 7.49
C TYR A 17 -15.21 -12.98 7.06
N ASP A 18 -15.00 -13.23 5.78
CA ASP A 18 -13.67 -13.23 5.20
C ASP A 18 -13.47 -11.93 4.40
N CYS A 19 -12.27 -11.35 4.46
CA CYS A 19 -11.99 -10.08 3.80
C CYS A 19 -10.60 -10.07 3.16
N VAL A 20 -10.56 -9.65 1.89
CA VAL A 20 -9.33 -9.25 1.20
C VAL A 20 -8.89 -7.90 1.78
N ASP A 21 -7.96 -7.91 2.75
CA ASP A 21 -7.63 -6.73 3.56
C ASP A 21 -6.62 -5.81 2.86
N ARG A 22 -5.35 -6.21 2.81
CA ARG A 22 -4.32 -5.38 2.18
C ARG A 22 -4.19 -5.73 0.72
N ILE A 23 -4.58 -4.80 -0.15
CA ILE A 23 -4.41 -4.93 -1.60
C ILE A 23 -3.30 -3.97 -2.03
N VAL A 24 -2.16 -4.50 -2.46
CA VAL A 24 -1.07 -3.71 -3.04
C VAL A 24 -0.82 -4.15 -4.48
N LEU A 25 -0.95 -3.22 -5.41
CA LEU A 25 -0.68 -3.43 -6.82
C LEU A 25 0.53 -2.61 -7.25
N ASN A 26 1.42 -3.22 -8.03
CA ASN A 26 2.40 -2.48 -8.81
C ASN A 26 1.71 -1.93 -10.06
N ALA A 27 1.86 -0.63 -10.30
CA ALA A 27 1.53 0.01 -11.57
C ALA A 27 2.83 0.33 -12.31
N PHE A 28 2.98 -0.22 -13.50
CA PHE A 28 4.18 -0.08 -14.32
C PHE A 28 3.81 0.26 -15.75
N TYR A 29 4.67 0.99 -16.45
CA TYR A 29 4.50 1.22 -17.88
C TYR A 29 5.15 0.06 -18.66
N PRO A 30 4.38 -0.81 -19.34
CA PRO A 30 4.94 -2.02 -19.96
C PRO A 30 6.02 -1.71 -21.01
N LEU A 31 5.77 -0.71 -21.85
CA LEU A 31 6.73 -0.30 -22.89
C LEU A 31 7.99 0.31 -22.27
N GLY A 32 7.87 1.08 -21.19
CA GLY A 32 9.00 1.76 -20.54
C GLY A 32 9.91 0.87 -19.70
N TYR A 33 9.70 -0.46 -19.66
CA TYR A 33 10.52 -1.36 -18.83
C TYR A 33 11.90 -1.67 -19.43
N GLN A 34 12.02 -1.62 -20.75
CA GLN A 34 13.25 -1.92 -21.49
C GLN A 34 13.83 -0.66 -22.20
N PRO A 35 15.14 -0.61 -22.45
CA PRO A 35 15.80 0.53 -23.10
C PRO A 35 15.15 0.93 -24.44
N GLY A 36 14.88 -0.05 -25.30
CA GLY A 36 14.25 0.18 -26.61
C GLY A 36 12.84 0.75 -26.48
N GLY A 37 12.06 0.25 -25.53
CA GLY A 37 10.71 0.74 -25.31
C GLY A 37 10.67 2.15 -24.70
N LEU A 38 11.62 2.52 -23.82
CA LEU A 38 11.79 3.92 -23.40
C LEU A 38 12.02 4.83 -24.60
N ARG A 39 12.94 4.45 -25.50
CA ARG A 39 13.25 5.24 -26.70
C ARG A 39 12.04 5.36 -27.63
N VAL A 40 11.30 4.27 -27.85
CA VAL A 40 10.07 4.30 -28.66
C VAL A 40 9.03 5.23 -28.05
N TRP A 41 8.81 5.15 -26.73
CA TRP A 41 7.90 6.05 -26.02
C TRP A 41 8.34 7.51 -26.14
N TRP A 42 9.64 7.79 -25.96
CA TRP A 42 10.20 9.13 -26.12
C TRP A 42 9.92 9.68 -27.52
N ARG A 43 10.22 8.91 -28.57
CA ARG A 43 10.02 9.32 -29.97
C ARG A 43 8.54 9.57 -30.28
N ARG A 44 7.61 8.76 -29.77
CA ARG A 44 6.16 9.01 -29.92
C ARG A 44 5.74 10.36 -29.34
N TRP A 45 6.38 10.76 -28.24
CA TRP A 45 6.07 12.00 -27.55
C TRP A 45 6.78 13.23 -28.16
N HIS A 46 7.97 13.03 -28.74
CA HIS A 46 8.84 14.07 -29.29
C HIS A 46 8.97 14.00 -30.82
N ASP A 47 7.85 13.83 -31.53
CA ASP A 47 7.76 13.95 -32.99
C ASP A 47 8.79 13.09 -33.76
N ASP A 48 8.93 11.84 -33.32
CA ASP A 48 9.86 10.81 -33.79
C ASP A 48 11.36 11.14 -33.66
N SER A 49 11.70 12.12 -32.80
CA SER A 49 13.06 12.58 -32.55
C SER A 49 13.69 11.98 -31.28
N ASP A 50 14.98 11.67 -31.37
CA ASP A 50 15.83 11.32 -30.23
C ASP A 50 16.68 12.51 -29.76
N GLU A 51 16.60 13.69 -30.39
CA GLU A 51 17.54 14.80 -30.18
C GLU A 51 17.70 15.16 -28.71
N GLU A 52 16.59 15.25 -27.98
CA GLU A 52 16.53 15.61 -26.56
C GLU A 52 16.50 14.41 -25.60
N LEU A 53 16.60 13.17 -26.08
CA LEU A 53 16.65 11.99 -25.20
C LEU A 53 18.03 11.92 -24.51
N ASP A 54 18.18 12.62 -23.39
CA ASP A 54 19.41 12.67 -22.60
C ASP A 54 19.13 12.74 -21.09
N ASN A 55 20.21 12.66 -20.28
CA ASN A 55 20.08 12.69 -18.82
C ASN A 55 19.50 14.00 -18.29
N THR A 56 19.78 15.12 -18.95
CA THR A 56 19.30 16.45 -18.55
C THR A 56 17.78 16.51 -18.69
N HIS A 57 17.24 16.07 -19.82
CA HIS A 57 15.81 16.08 -20.08
C HIS A 57 15.06 15.04 -19.21
N LEU A 58 15.63 13.86 -18.99
CA LEU A 58 15.08 12.88 -18.04
C LEU A 58 15.06 13.41 -16.60
N MET A 59 16.07 14.17 -16.17
CA MET A 59 16.07 14.85 -14.87
C MET A 59 15.08 16.02 -14.82
N ARG A 60 14.92 16.77 -15.92
CA ARG A 60 13.95 17.86 -16.03
C ARG A 60 12.52 17.35 -15.85
N LEU A 61 12.19 16.13 -16.31
CA LEU A 61 10.88 15.51 -16.06
C LEU A 61 10.59 15.33 -14.57
N ALA A 62 11.54 14.78 -13.82
CA ALA A 62 11.39 14.61 -12.38
C ALA A 62 11.31 15.95 -11.63
N GLY A 63 12.09 16.94 -12.07
CA GLY A 63 12.00 18.31 -11.56
C GLY A 63 10.65 18.96 -11.87
N ARG A 64 10.12 18.74 -13.08
CA ARG A 64 8.80 19.23 -13.51
C ARG A 64 7.70 18.63 -12.64
N PHE A 65 7.74 17.32 -12.42
CA PHE A 65 6.83 16.62 -11.53
C PHE A 65 6.80 17.25 -10.13
N ALA A 66 7.98 17.38 -9.50
CA ALA A 66 8.11 17.94 -8.16
C ALA A 66 7.53 19.36 -8.06
N ARG A 67 7.82 20.21 -9.05
CA ARG A 67 7.29 21.58 -9.11
C ARG A 67 5.77 21.60 -9.27
N ARG A 68 5.22 20.78 -10.16
CA ARG A 68 3.77 20.72 -10.41
C ARG A 68 3.01 20.22 -9.18
N VAL A 69 3.48 19.17 -8.52
CA VAL A 69 2.89 18.67 -7.26
C VAL A 69 2.91 19.75 -6.18
N LYS A 70 4.04 20.42 -5.97
CA LYS A 70 4.18 21.47 -4.96
C LYS A 70 3.26 22.66 -5.25
N ALA A 71 3.21 23.12 -6.49
CA ALA A 71 2.37 24.24 -6.90
C ALA A 71 0.88 23.90 -6.77
N TRP A 72 0.48 22.70 -7.19
CA TRP A 72 -0.89 22.23 -7.05
C TRP A 72 -1.29 22.10 -5.58
N GLY A 73 -0.44 21.52 -4.73
CA GLY A 73 -0.71 21.39 -3.30
C GLY A 73 -0.92 22.75 -2.63
N ALA A 74 -0.06 23.74 -2.94
CA ALA A 74 -0.22 25.10 -2.43
C ALA A 74 -1.51 25.79 -2.93
N ALA A 75 -1.96 25.51 -4.16
CA ALA A 75 -3.16 26.11 -4.73
C ALA A 75 -4.48 25.47 -4.25
N ASN A 76 -4.42 24.26 -3.68
CA ASN A 76 -5.59 23.50 -3.23
C ASN A 76 -5.59 23.26 -1.71
N ASP A 77 -4.70 23.95 -0.98
CA ASP A 77 -4.50 23.76 0.47
C ASP A 77 -4.22 22.29 0.86
N VAL A 78 -3.54 21.55 -0.02
CA VAL A 78 -3.14 20.17 0.21
C VAL A 78 -1.66 20.12 0.64
N PRO A 79 -1.36 19.65 1.86
CA PRO A 79 0.01 19.61 2.35
C PRO A 79 0.88 18.65 1.54
N VAL A 80 2.05 19.15 1.10
CA VAL A 80 3.11 18.36 0.46
C VAL A 80 4.32 18.32 1.40
N ILE A 81 4.46 17.22 2.13
CA ILE A 81 5.44 17.07 3.22
C ILE A 81 6.63 16.24 2.75
N PHE A 82 7.83 16.79 2.88
CA PHE A 82 9.08 16.04 2.64
C PHE A 82 9.49 15.30 3.91
N CYS A 83 9.32 13.98 3.91
CA CYS A 83 9.65 13.14 5.04
C CYS A 83 11.15 12.86 5.15
N LYS A 84 11.66 12.88 6.39
CA LYS A 84 13.03 12.49 6.74
C LYS A 84 13.14 10.97 6.91
N ALA A 85 14.37 10.47 6.86
CA ALA A 85 14.64 9.06 7.12
C ALA A 85 14.19 8.68 8.55
N GLY A 86 13.54 7.52 8.69
CA GLY A 86 13.01 7.03 9.98
C GLY A 86 11.59 7.48 10.31
N GLU A 87 11.02 8.45 9.60
CA GLU A 87 9.63 8.87 9.80
C GLU A 87 8.64 7.80 9.32
N ARG A 88 7.66 7.49 10.18
CA ARG A 88 6.60 6.53 9.88
C ARG A 88 5.45 7.22 9.14
N LYS A 89 5.53 7.19 7.82
CA LYS A 89 4.59 7.83 6.90
C LYS A 89 3.12 7.48 7.16
N HIS A 90 2.81 6.23 7.50
CA HIS A 90 1.43 5.83 7.82
C HIS A 90 0.87 6.60 9.02
N ARG A 91 1.70 6.87 10.04
CA ARG A 91 1.28 7.63 11.23
C ARG A 91 1.01 9.09 10.91
N ILE A 92 1.75 9.68 9.98
CA ILE A 92 1.51 11.07 9.54
C ILE A 92 0.11 11.16 8.91
N ALA A 93 -0.24 10.20 8.06
CA ALA A 93 -1.56 10.17 7.45
C ALA A 93 -2.69 9.85 8.45
N GLU A 94 -2.47 8.90 9.36
CA GLU A 94 -3.43 8.57 10.43
C GLU A 94 -3.68 9.78 11.35
N GLN A 95 -2.61 10.47 11.76
CA GLN A 95 -2.72 11.69 12.57
C GLN A 95 -3.46 12.80 11.80
N TYR A 96 -3.15 12.97 10.51
CA TYR A 96 -3.83 13.96 9.68
C TYR A 96 -5.34 13.72 9.63
N LEU A 97 -5.76 12.46 9.40
CA LEU A 97 -7.17 12.07 9.37
C LEU A 97 -7.85 12.18 10.74
N ALA A 98 -7.11 12.06 11.84
CA ALA A 98 -7.66 12.24 13.19
C ALA A 98 -7.92 13.72 13.54
N GLU A 99 -7.15 14.63 12.93
CA GLU A 99 -7.19 16.07 13.23
C GLU A 99 -8.00 16.88 12.19
N HIS A 100 -8.29 16.30 11.02
CA HIS A 100 -8.90 17.01 9.89
C HIS A 100 -10.04 16.20 9.25
N GLU A 101 -11.12 16.89 8.90
CA GLU A 101 -12.13 16.36 8.00
C GLU A 101 -11.65 16.50 6.54
N VAL A 102 -11.72 15.42 5.76
CA VAL A 102 -11.21 15.39 4.38
C VAL A 102 -12.33 15.09 3.39
N GLY A 103 -12.37 15.88 2.32
CA GLY A 103 -13.25 15.64 1.17
C GLY A 103 -12.73 14.56 0.24
N ILE A 104 -13.53 14.20 -0.77
CA ILE A 104 -13.12 13.29 -1.85
C ILE A 104 -11.96 13.92 -2.64
N GLY A 105 -10.91 13.14 -2.88
CA GLY A 105 -9.72 13.59 -3.61
C GLY A 105 -8.42 13.44 -2.82
N VAL A 106 -7.34 13.98 -3.36
CA VAL A 106 -6.03 13.98 -2.69
C VAL A 106 -6.08 14.96 -1.52
N PHE A 107 -5.80 14.49 -0.31
CA PHE A 107 -5.82 15.32 0.91
C PHE A 107 -4.44 15.51 1.54
N LEU A 108 -3.45 14.69 1.15
CA LEU A 108 -2.08 14.77 1.66
C LEU A 108 -1.10 14.13 0.67
N VAL A 109 0.07 14.74 0.49
CA VAL A 109 1.17 14.15 -0.29
C VAL A 109 2.43 14.05 0.56
N LEU A 110 2.95 12.83 0.72
CA LEU A 110 4.20 12.58 1.44
C LEU A 110 5.32 12.26 0.46
N ALA A 111 6.33 13.12 0.37
CA ALA A 111 7.51 12.93 -0.47
C ALA A 111 8.68 12.35 0.34
N ALA A 112 9.35 11.31 -0.17
CA ALA A 112 10.51 10.73 0.50
C ALA A 112 11.48 10.08 -0.47
N LYS A 113 12.77 10.08 -0.14
CA LYS A 113 13.78 9.38 -0.93
C LYS A 113 13.69 7.87 -0.76
N ALA A 114 13.69 7.13 -1.87
CA ALA A 114 13.83 5.68 -1.88
C ALA A 114 14.58 5.21 -3.14
N PRO A 115 15.23 4.04 -3.12
CA PRO A 115 15.84 3.47 -4.31
C PRO A 115 14.81 3.15 -5.39
N ALA A 116 15.05 3.60 -6.62
CA ALA A 116 14.22 3.30 -7.78
C ALA A 116 15.09 3.07 -9.03
N PRO A 117 14.59 2.32 -10.03
CA PRO A 117 15.20 2.29 -11.35
C PRO A 117 15.06 3.67 -12.02
N VAL A 118 16.17 4.19 -12.53
CA VAL A 118 16.26 5.39 -13.36
C VAL A 118 16.97 5.09 -14.66
N TRP A 119 16.62 5.80 -15.72
CA TRP A 119 17.28 5.70 -17.01
C TRP A 119 18.48 6.64 -17.10
N LYS A 120 19.59 6.13 -17.64
CA LYS A 120 20.76 6.92 -18.05
C LYS A 120 21.01 6.75 -19.53
N VAL A 121 21.17 7.86 -20.22
CA VAL A 121 21.50 7.89 -21.65
C VAL A 121 22.97 8.25 -21.80
N LYS A 122 23.70 7.41 -22.54
CA LYS A 122 25.08 7.67 -22.95
C LYS A 122 25.09 8.05 -24.42
N ARG A 123 25.70 9.21 -24.74
CA ARG A 123 25.88 9.68 -26.12
C ARG A 123 27.36 9.66 -26.52
N SER A 124 27.61 9.50 -27.81
CA SER A 124 28.94 9.68 -28.39
C SER A 124 29.29 11.17 -28.51
N ALA A 125 30.54 11.48 -28.83
CA ALA A 125 30.96 12.86 -29.13
C ALA A 125 30.19 13.46 -30.33
N ALA A 126 29.72 12.62 -31.26
CA ALA A 126 28.89 13.01 -32.40
C ALA A 126 27.39 13.10 -32.05
N GLY A 127 27.02 13.07 -30.76
CA GLY A 127 25.64 13.25 -30.30
C GLY A 127 24.71 12.03 -30.43
N ARG A 128 25.19 10.91 -30.97
CA ARG A 128 24.37 9.69 -31.16
C ARG A 128 24.21 8.92 -29.86
N ILE A 129 23.02 8.37 -29.60
CA ILE A 129 22.77 7.50 -28.45
C ILE A 129 23.56 6.20 -28.64
N VAL A 130 24.46 5.91 -27.70
CA VAL A 130 25.29 4.69 -27.66
C VAL A 130 24.67 3.65 -26.74
N ASN A 131 24.09 4.09 -25.61
CA ASN A 131 23.47 3.18 -24.65
C ASN A 131 22.36 3.90 -23.87
N ILE A 132 21.31 3.15 -23.53
CA ILE A 132 20.29 3.53 -22.56
C ILE A 132 20.29 2.45 -21.49
N GLU A 133 20.77 2.78 -20.30
CA GLU A 133 20.91 1.81 -19.21
C GLU A 133 20.03 2.15 -18.01
N ARG A 134 19.63 1.11 -17.30
CA ARG A 134 18.83 1.24 -16.08
C ARG A 134 19.76 1.16 -14.87
N ARG A 135 19.77 2.20 -14.03
CA ARG A 135 20.51 2.24 -12.77
C ARG A 135 19.57 2.33 -11.58
N ARG A 136 20.01 1.85 -10.42
CA ARG A 136 19.30 2.09 -9.15
C ARG A 136 19.88 3.32 -8.49
N GLU A 137 19.05 4.34 -8.29
CA GLU A 137 19.43 5.58 -7.60
C GLU A 137 18.37 5.96 -6.57
N TYR A 138 18.75 6.77 -5.58
CA TYR A 138 17.80 7.33 -4.62
C TYR A 138 17.08 8.51 -5.25
N VAL A 139 15.77 8.36 -5.45
CA VAL A 139 14.90 9.38 -6.02
C VAL A 139 13.75 9.70 -5.08
N ASN A 140 13.11 10.84 -5.29
CA ASN A 140 11.89 11.17 -4.57
C ASN A 140 10.73 10.30 -5.08
N HIS A 141 10.11 9.59 -4.15
CA HIS A 141 8.79 9.01 -4.32
C HIS A 141 7.76 9.86 -3.60
N TYR A 142 6.56 9.94 -4.18
CA TYR A 142 5.44 10.72 -3.69
C TYR A 142 4.31 9.77 -3.37
N SER A 143 3.91 9.72 -2.11
CA SER A 143 2.75 8.99 -1.62
C SER A 143 1.57 9.95 -1.59
N PHE A 144 0.68 9.84 -2.58
CA PHE A 144 -0.58 10.55 -2.65
C PHE A 144 -1.59 9.81 -1.77
N HIS A 145 -2.08 10.47 -0.73
CA HIS A 145 -3.15 9.98 0.12
C HIS A 145 -4.48 10.58 -0.38
N ILE A 146 -5.40 9.69 -0.73
CA ILE A 146 -6.61 10.01 -1.51
C ILE A 146 -7.82 9.45 -0.77
N MET A 147 -8.87 10.25 -0.61
CA MET A 147 -10.16 9.76 -0.13
C MET A 147 -11.04 9.41 -1.33
N ASP A 148 -11.37 8.13 -1.45
CA ASP A 148 -12.26 7.58 -2.47
C ASP A 148 -13.67 7.38 -1.90
N PRO A 149 -14.74 7.73 -2.64
CA PRO A 149 -16.11 7.58 -2.14
C PRO A 149 -16.55 6.12 -1.91
N VAL A 150 -15.92 5.15 -2.59
CA VAL A 150 -16.29 3.73 -2.56
C VAL A 150 -15.29 2.92 -1.71
N TRP A 151 -14.00 3.20 -1.91
CA TRP A 151 -12.90 2.45 -1.29
C TRP A 151 -12.37 3.08 0.00
N GLY A 152 -12.75 4.31 0.33
CA GLY A 152 -12.16 5.06 1.43
C GLY A 152 -10.73 5.49 1.12
N HIS A 153 -9.84 5.40 2.09
CA HIS A 153 -8.46 5.84 1.96
C HIS A 153 -7.64 4.96 1.00
N VAL A 154 -7.24 5.56 -0.11
CA VAL A 154 -6.33 4.99 -1.12
C VAL A 154 -4.98 5.68 -1.02
N THR A 155 -3.90 4.93 -1.13
CA THR A 155 -2.56 5.50 -1.25
C THR A 155 -1.93 5.10 -2.58
N ILE A 156 -1.45 6.08 -3.35
CA ILE A 156 -0.64 5.83 -4.55
C ILE A 156 0.77 6.36 -4.32
N LYS A 157 1.75 5.46 -4.27
CA LYS A 157 3.16 5.82 -4.16
C LYS A 157 3.82 5.78 -5.54
N MET A 158 4.21 6.93 -6.08
CA MET A 158 4.74 7.06 -7.44
C MET A 158 6.15 7.66 -7.46
N SER A 159 6.98 7.20 -8.40
CA SER A 159 8.26 7.85 -8.74
C SER A 159 8.03 9.06 -9.64
N GLY A 160 8.68 10.19 -9.35
CA GLY A 160 8.71 11.33 -10.26
C GLY A 160 9.61 11.14 -11.49
N HIS A 161 10.42 10.07 -11.52
CA HIS A 161 11.30 9.77 -12.66
C HIS A 161 10.62 8.78 -13.63
N PRO A 162 10.80 8.95 -14.96
CA PRO A 162 10.36 7.97 -15.93
C PRO A 162 11.02 6.60 -15.67
N PRO A 163 10.27 5.48 -15.79
CA PRO A 163 8.95 5.36 -16.40
C PRO A 163 7.78 5.50 -15.41
N PHE A 164 7.92 6.34 -14.37
CA PHE A 164 6.83 6.73 -13.46
C PHE A 164 6.19 5.55 -12.73
N GLY A 165 7.00 4.56 -12.36
CA GLY A 165 6.52 3.37 -11.64
C GLY A 165 5.84 3.75 -10.32
N ALA A 166 4.72 3.09 -10.03
CA ALA A 166 3.91 3.38 -8.86
C ALA A 166 3.42 2.10 -8.16
N GLN A 167 2.95 2.28 -6.93
CA GLN A 167 2.25 1.26 -6.16
C GLN A 167 0.93 1.84 -5.69
N VAL A 168 -0.16 1.10 -5.90
CA VAL A 168 -1.48 1.43 -5.39
C VAL A 168 -1.75 0.55 -4.18
N MET A 169 -2.13 1.15 -3.06
CA MET A 169 -2.46 0.47 -1.82
C MET A 169 -3.90 0.79 -1.45
N LEU A 170 -4.70 -0.24 -1.18
CA LEU A 170 -6.10 -0.16 -0.76
C LEU A 170 -6.32 -1.01 0.49
N ASN A 171 -7.31 -0.62 1.31
CA ASN A 171 -7.75 -1.32 2.51
C ASN A 171 -9.16 -1.88 2.30
N GLY A 172 -9.28 -3.21 2.26
CA GLY A 172 -10.56 -3.89 2.07
C GLY A 172 -11.50 -3.78 3.27
N HIS A 173 -11.00 -3.72 4.50
CA HIS A 173 -11.89 -3.48 5.65
C HIS A 173 -12.50 -2.07 5.61
N GLU A 174 -11.79 -1.10 5.06
CA GLU A 174 -12.35 0.23 4.85
C GLU A 174 -13.39 0.24 3.73
N TYR A 175 -13.13 -0.45 2.62
CA TYR A 175 -14.16 -0.70 1.60
C TYR A 175 -15.40 -1.36 2.21
N VAL A 176 -15.25 -2.41 3.00
CA VAL A 176 -16.37 -3.13 3.64
C VAL A 176 -17.15 -2.19 4.56
N ALA A 177 -16.47 -1.36 5.35
CA ALA A 177 -17.11 -0.37 6.20
C ALA A 177 -17.93 0.64 5.38
N ARG A 178 -17.36 1.21 4.31
CA ARG A 178 -18.05 2.15 3.41
C ARG A 178 -19.28 1.53 2.75
N GLN A 179 -19.16 0.28 2.29
CA GLN A 179 -20.28 -0.43 1.68
C GLN A 179 -21.36 -0.81 2.70
N ALA A 180 -20.98 -1.15 3.93
CA ALA A 180 -21.92 -1.42 5.02
C ALA A 180 -22.70 -0.17 5.42
N GLU A 181 -22.03 0.99 5.52
CA GLU A 181 -22.66 2.29 5.72
C GLU A 181 -23.67 2.60 4.60
N ALA A 182 -23.27 2.43 3.34
CA ALA A 182 -24.14 2.65 2.18
C ALA A 182 -25.36 1.69 2.16
N ALA A 183 -25.20 0.47 2.70
CA ALA A 183 -26.28 -0.50 2.85
C ALA A 183 -27.13 -0.30 4.12
N GLY A 184 -26.83 0.69 4.96
CA GLY A 184 -27.54 0.95 6.21
C GLY A 184 -27.29 -0.07 7.32
N ILE A 185 -26.20 -0.83 7.24
CA ILE A 185 -25.82 -1.82 8.26
C ILE A 185 -25.07 -1.08 9.38
N ALA A 186 -25.70 -0.97 10.56
CA ALA A 186 -25.06 -0.39 11.72
C ALA A 186 -23.92 -1.30 12.23
N PHE A 187 -22.75 -0.71 12.49
CA PHE A 187 -21.61 -1.39 13.08
C PHE A 187 -20.78 -0.47 13.98
N SER A 188 -19.92 -1.08 14.81
CA SER A 188 -18.81 -0.41 15.50
C SER A 188 -17.49 -1.06 15.09
N LYS A 189 -16.42 -0.27 15.04
CA LYS A 189 -15.10 -0.70 14.56
C LYS A 189 -13.98 -0.10 15.40
N VAL A 190 -12.97 -0.91 15.71
CA VAL A 190 -11.70 -0.48 16.30
C VAL A 190 -10.57 -0.89 15.37
N GLY A 191 -9.93 0.09 14.72
CA GLY A 191 -8.94 -0.19 13.66
C GLY A 191 -9.60 -0.94 12.49
N ASN A 192 -9.12 -2.13 12.17
CA ASN A 192 -9.73 -3.03 11.17
C ASN A 192 -10.77 -4.00 11.75
N CYS A 193 -10.92 -4.08 13.07
CA CYS A 193 -11.79 -5.06 13.72
C CYS A 193 -13.23 -4.52 13.86
N PHE A 194 -14.20 -5.20 13.24
CA PHE A 194 -15.63 -4.93 13.54
C PHE A 194 -15.98 -5.56 14.90
N THR A 195 -16.42 -4.73 15.84
CA THR A 195 -16.67 -5.12 17.24
C THR A 195 -18.14 -5.40 17.53
N ALA A 196 -19.05 -4.79 16.78
CA ALA A 196 -20.47 -5.12 16.81
C ALA A 196 -21.07 -4.84 15.42
N VAL A 197 -21.96 -5.71 14.95
CA VAL A 197 -22.56 -5.63 13.61
C VAL A 197 -24.02 -6.02 13.73
N ALA A 198 -24.93 -5.16 13.27
CA ALA A 198 -26.37 -5.39 13.35
C ALA A 198 -26.84 -6.53 12.42
N ASP A 199 -26.22 -6.64 11.24
CA ASP A 199 -26.43 -7.73 10.28
C ASP A 199 -25.09 -8.37 9.88
N PRO A 200 -24.59 -9.36 10.66
CA PRO A 200 -23.35 -10.05 10.35
C PRO A 200 -23.37 -10.78 9.00
N VAL A 201 -24.54 -11.28 8.58
CA VAL A 201 -24.69 -11.99 7.30
C VAL A 201 -24.61 -11.02 6.12
N GLY A 202 -25.26 -9.85 6.23
CA GLY A 202 -25.15 -8.76 5.26
C GLY A 202 -23.71 -8.26 5.14
N LEU A 203 -23.03 -8.03 6.26
CA LEU A 203 -21.61 -7.64 6.26
C LEU A 203 -20.73 -8.68 5.57
N ALA A 204 -20.94 -9.98 5.87
CA ALA A 204 -20.20 -11.06 5.23
C ALA A 204 -20.39 -11.08 3.72
N ARG A 205 -21.62 -10.89 3.22
CA ARG A 205 -21.91 -10.79 1.77
C ARG A 205 -21.19 -9.61 1.11
N ILE A 206 -21.10 -8.48 1.80
CA ILE A 206 -20.36 -7.29 1.32
C ILE A 206 -18.86 -7.62 1.22
N ALA A 207 -18.30 -8.28 2.23
CA ALA A 207 -16.90 -8.67 2.24
C ALA A 207 -16.58 -9.70 1.15
N ASP A 208 -17.46 -10.69 0.97
CA ASP A 208 -17.35 -11.71 -0.09
C ASP A 208 -17.39 -11.10 -1.50
N ALA A 209 -18.08 -9.97 -1.69
CA ALA A 209 -18.14 -9.30 -2.98
C ALA A 209 -16.77 -8.81 -3.48
N LEU A 210 -15.80 -8.56 -2.58
CA LEU A 210 -14.41 -8.25 -2.95
C LEU A 210 -13.64 -9.47 -3.48
N SER A 211 -14.09 -10.68 -3.16
CA SER A 211 -13.48 -11.93 -3.60
C SER A 211 -14.05 -12.43 -4.95
N GLN A 212 -15.08 -11.77 -5.48
CA GLN A 212 -15.71 -12.13 -6.75
C GLN A 212 -14.96 -11.54 -7.95
N GLU A 213 -15.06 -12.18 -9.12
CA GLU A 213 -14.40 -11.71 -10.36
C GLU A 213 -14.76 -10.26 -10.72
N ALA A 214 -16.01 -9.83 -10.45
CA ALA A 214 -16.45 -8.46 -10.67
C ALA A 214 -15.63 -7.42 -9.86
N ALA A 215 -14.96 -7.82 -8.78
CA ALA A 215 -14.08 -6.94 -8.02
C ALA A 215 -12.85 -6.50 -8.82
N VAL A 216 -12.39 -7.30 -9.79
CA VAL A 216 -11.26 -6.94 -10.68
C VAL A 216 -11.61 -5.69 -11.49
N GLY A 217 -12.85 -5.57 -11.97
CA GLY A 217 -13.32 -4.39 -12.69
C GLY A 217 -13.35 -3.15 -11.81
N ARG A 218 -13.92 -3.25 -10.59
CA ARG A 218 -13.95 -2.14 -9.63
C ARG A 218 -12.56 -1.69 -9.19
N LEU A 219 -11.67 -2.65 -8.92
CA LEU A 219 -10.27 -2.42 -8.58
C LEU A 219 -9.53 -1.70 -9.71
N SER A 220 -9.75 -2.15 -10.95
CA SER A 220 -9.17 -1.51 -12.14
C SER A 220 -9.66 -0.08 -12.32
N GLN A 221 -10.94 0.18 -12.09
CA GLN A 221 -11.53 1.52 -12.20
C GLN A 221 -10.95 2.50 -11.17
N VAL A 222 -10.86 2.11 -9.90
CA VAL A 222 -10.28 2.99 -8.86
C VAL A 222 -8.81 3.26 -9.12
N CYS A 223 -8.04 2.24 -9.53
CA CYS A 223 -6.63 2.41 -9.87
C CYS A 223 -6.44 3.36 -11.06
N GLN A 224 -7.16 3.13 -12.16
CA GLN A 224 -7.05 3.96 -13.36
C GLN A 224 -7.49 5.39 -13.06
N ARG A 225 -8.65 5.59 -12.45
CA ARG A 225 -9.17 6.92 -12.12
C ARG A 225 -8.09 7.74 -11.42
N TRP A 226 -7.57 7.26 -10.30
CA TRP A 226 -6.69 8.06 -9.46
C TRP A 226 -5.25 8.13 -9.96
N ILE A 227 -4.71 7.05 -10.54
CA ILE A 227 -3.33 7.10 -11.02
C ILE A 227 -3.16 8.10 -12.17
N TYR A 228 -4.16 8.23 -13.05
CA TYR A 228 -4.10 9.18 -14.16
C TYR A 228 -4.50 10.59 -13.73
N SER A 229 -5.60 10.76 -13.00
CA SER A 229 -6.15 12.09 -12.69
C SER A 229 -5.42 12.81 -11.56
N ALA A 230 -4.82 12.07 -10.62
CA ALA A 230 -4.26 12.62 -9.39
C ALA A 230 -2.75 12.37 -9.20
N CYS A 231 -2.11 11.56 -10.05
CA CYS A 231 -0.68 11.27 -9.93
C CYS A 231 0.07 11.54 -11.24
N LEU A 232 -0.24 10.82 -12.31
CA LEU A 232 0.47 10.91 -13.58
C LEU A 232 0.29 12.27 -14.23
N CYS A 233 -0.84 12.96 -14.03
CA CYS A 233 -1.10 14.31 -14.52
C CYS A 233 0.00 15.33 -14.18
N PHE A 234 0.76 15.11 -13.10
CA PHE A 234 1.92 15.94 -12.74
C PHE A 234 3.19 15.60 -13.52
N ALA A 235 3.30 14.36 -14.03
CA ALA A 235 4.41 13.90 -14.86
C ALA A 235 4.14 14.21 -16.34
N LEU A 236 2.97 13.79 -16.83
CA LEU A 236 2.47 13.96 -18.19
C LEU A 236 1.06 14.54 -18.08
N ASP A 237 0.81 15.70 -18.68
CA ASP A 237 -0.57 16.18 -18.78
C ASP A 237 -1.40 15.31 -19.74
N LEU A 238 -2.69 15.62 -19.88
CA LEU A 238 -3.61 14.80 -20.67
C LEU A 238 -3.20 14.70 -22.14
N ASP A 239 -2.72 15.80 -22.73
CA ASP A 239 -2.30 15.83 -24.13
C ASP A 239 -1.02 15.01 -24.33
N GLU A 240 -0.07 15.10 -23.40
CA GLU A 240 1.16 14.29 -23.43
C GLU A 240 0.89 12.81 -23.19
N GLN A 241 -0.07 12.45 -22.34
CA GLN A 241 -0.51 11.07 -22.15
C GLN A 241 -1.06 10.50 -23.46
N GLN A 242 -1.91 11.26 -24.16
CA GLN A 242 -2.50 10.86 -25.44
C GLN A 242 -1.43 10.75 -26.55
N ARG A 243 -0.60 11.78 -26.72
CA ARG A 243 0.47 11.79 -27.75
C ARG A 243 1.46 10.66 -27.57
N SER A 244 1.89 10.41 -26.33
CA SER A 244 2.89 9.38 -26.04
C SER A 244 2.31 7.95 -25.99
N GLY A 245 0.99 7.83 -25.88
CA GLY A 245 0.30 6.55 -25.68
C GLY A 245 0.71 5.88 -24.36
N PHE A 246 0.97 6.67 -23.32
CA PHE A 246 1.36 6.13 -22.02
C PHE A 246 0.18 5.42 -21.35
N ALA A 247 0.35 4.15 -20.99
CA ALA A 247 -0.68 3.36 -20.32
C ALA A 247 -0.08 2.41 -19.28
N TYR A 248 -0.52 2.52 -18.03
CA TYR A 248 -0.16 1.60 -16.95
C TYR A 248 -0.73 0.20 -17.16
N GLY A 249 0.12 -0.80 -16.95
CA GLY A 249 -0.28 -2.14 -16.56
C GLY A 249 -0.23 -2.31 -15.04
N PHE A 250 -1.05 -3.22 -14.53
CA PHE A 250 -1.13 -3.52 -13.10
C PHE A 250 -0.77 -4.98 -12.83
N ALA A 251 -0.06 -5.23 -11.74
CA ALA A 251 0.23 -6.58 -11.24
C ALA A 251 0.10 -6.61 -9.72
N VAL A 252 -0.40 -7.72 -9.18
CA VAL A 252 -0.49 -7.92 -7.73
C VAL A 252 0.92 -7.99 -7.14
N TYR A 253 1.20 -7.12 -6.18
CA TYR A 253 2.44 -7.14 -5.40
C TYR A 253 2.25 -7.89 -4.09
N GLN A 254 1.16 -7.57 -3.39
CA GLN A 254 0.79 -8.19 -2.12
C GLN A 254 -0.73 -8.23 -2.00
N LEU A 255 -1.23 -9.35 -1.50
CA LEU A 255 -2.64 -9.54 -1.16
C LEU A 255 -2.70 -10.22 0.20
N GLU A 256 -3.35 -9.58 1.17
CA GLU A 256 -3.65 -10.20 2.48
C GLU A 256 -5.12 -10.61 2.52
N TYR A 257 -5.37 -11.84 2.97
CA TYR A 257 -6.72 -12.35 3.20
C TYR A 257 -6.87 -12.65 4.68
N SER A 258 -8.00 -12.26 5.24
CA SER A 258 -8.29 -12.39 6.66
C SER A 258 -9.59 -13.15 6.86
N ARG A 259 -9.61 -14.04 7.85
CA ARG A 259 -10.82 -14.62 8.42
C ARG A 259 -11.11 -13.93 9.74
N ASN A 260 -12.29 -13.36 9.86
CA ASN A 260 -12.68 -12.56 11.02
C ASN A 260 -13.85 -13.25 11.72
N LEU A 261 -13.66 -13.52 13.01
CA LEU A 261 -14.65 -14.17 13.86
C LEU A 261 -15.18 -13.15 14.87
N ILE A 262 -16.48 -12.93 14.86
CA ILE A 262 -17.14 -11.99 15.75
C ILE A 262 -17.66 -12.78 16.94
N PHE A 263 -17.00 -12.64 18.09
CA PHE A 263 -17.40 -13.33 19.32
C PHE A 263 -18.53 -12.59 20.01
N ALA A 264 -19.46 -13.34 20.60
CA ALA A 264 -20.55 -12.80 21.42
C ALA A 264 -20.05 -12.14 22.71
N ASP A 265 -18.93 -12.64 23.24
CA ASP A 265 -18.37 -12.21 24.52
C ASP A 265 -16.83 -12.10 24.43
N GLY A 266 -16.31 -10.93 24.82
CA GLY A 266 -14.89 -10.64 24.75
C GLY A 266 -14.04 -11.47 25.72
N TYR A 267 -14.60 -11.84 26.88
CA TYR A 267 -13.88 -12.67 27.84
C TYR A 267 -13.68 -14.10 27.33
N ARG A 268 -14.72 -14.71 26.76
CA ARG A 268 -14.64 -16.02 26.09
C ARG A 268 -13.72 -15.98 24.87
N MET A 269 -13.74 -14.90 24.10
CA MET A 269 -12.79 -14.70 23.00
C MET A 269 -11.34 -14.77 23.51
N GLN A 270 -11.03 -14.04 24.59
CA GLN A 270 -9.70 -14.04 25.19
C GLN A 270 -9.30 -15.44 25.67
N GLN A 271 -10.20 -16.18 26.32
CA GLN A 271 -9.93 -17.55 26.75
C GLN A 271 -9.60 -18.48 25.56
N VAL A 272 -10.33 -18.36 24.45
CA VAL A 272 -10.06 -19.13 23.23
C VAL A 272 -8.70 -18.73 22.64
N PHE A 273 -8.41 -17.44 22.56
CA PHE A 273 -7.13 -16.94 22.07
C PHE A 273 -5.95 -17.47 22.89
N ASP A 274 -6.02 -17.35 24.21
CA ASP A 274 -4.96 -17.82 25.13
C ASP A 274 -4.76 -19.34 25.00
N ALA A 275 -5.85 -20.11 24.94
CA ALA A 275 -5.76 -21.56 24.75
C ALA A 275 -5.10 -21.96 23.42
N VAL A 276 -5.35 -21.21 22.35
CA VAL A 276 -4.72 -21.43 21.03
C VAL A 276 -3.24 -21.08 21.08
N VAL A 277 -2.89 -19.95 21.71
CA VAL A 277 -1.50 -19.53 21.92
C VAL A 277 -0.74 -20.59 22.72
N ASP A 278 -1.28 -21.05 23.85
CA ASP A 278 -0.63 -22.04 24.72
C ASP A 278 -0.43 -23.39 24.01
N ARG A 279 -1.45 -23.84 23.26
CA ARG A 279 -1.36 -25.07 22.46
C ARG A 279 -0.32 -24.96 21.34
N THR A 280 -0.13 -23.78 20.78
CA THR A 280 0.83 -23.55 19.69
C THR A 280 2.25 -23.41 20.25
N ARG A 281 2.43 -22.63 21.32
CA ARG A 281 3.72 -22.41 22.00
C ARG A 281 4.29 -23.70 22.58
N SER A 282 3.46 -24.57 23.16
CA SER A 282 3.90 -25.87 23.68
C SER A 282 4.46 -26.79 22.58
N ARG A 283 4.11 -26.57 21.32
CA ARG A 283 4.58 -27.38 20.17
C ARG A 283 5.71 -26.72 19.38
N LEU A 284 5.78 -25.38 19.40
CA LEU A 284 6.81 -24.55 18.77
C LEU A 284 7.78 -24.01 19.81
N ASP A 285 8.62 -24.88 20.37
CA ASP A 285 9.69 -24.46 21.27
C ASP A 285 10.69 -23.51 20.57
N VAL A 286 11.42 -22.72 21.36
CA VAL A 286 12.39 -21.74 20.86
C VAL A 286 13.42 -22.37 19.90
N PRO A 287 13.98 -23.58 20.16
CA PRO A 287 14.83 -24.28 19.20
C PRO A 287 14.17 -24.54 17.83
N LYS A 288 12.91 -24.99 17.80
CA LYS A 288 12.16 -25.22 16.55
C LYS A 288 11.84 -23.92 15.83
N ILE A 289 11.41 -22.88 16.53
CA ILE A 289 11.19 -21.56 15.95
C ILE A 289 12.48 -21.04 15.31
N ARG A 290 13.61 -21.13 16.02
CA ARG A 290 14.92 -20.75 15.48
C ARG A 290 15.30 -21.56 14.24
N THR A 291 14.95 -22.84 14.20
CA THR A 291 15.18 -23.70 13.04
C THR A 291 14.33 -23.27 11.85
N VAL A 292 13.02 -23.05 12.05
CA VAL A 292 12.07 -22.61 11.02
C VAL A 292 12.50 -21.26 10.41
N PHE A 293 12.98 -20.32 11.24
CA PHE A 293 13.45 -19.01 10.77
C PHE A 293 14.95 -18.97 10.43
N GLY A 294 15.62 -20.13 10.29
CA GLY A 294 16.99 -20.22 9.76
C GLY A 294 18.10 -19.73 10.69
N THR A 295 17.86 -19.62 11.99
CA THR A 295 18.79 -19.09 13.02
C THR A 295 19.44 -20.19 13.88
N ALA A 296 19.64 -21.38 13.30
CA ALA A 296 20.15 -22.58 13.96
C ALA A 296 21.62 -22.52 14.43
N GLN A 297 22.36 -21.44 14.15
CA GLN A 297 23.74 -21.31 14.67
C GLN A 297 23.77 -20.94 16.16
N ARG A 298 24.62 -21.64 16.91
CA ARG A 298 24.87 -21.48 18.35
C ARG A 298 25.19 -20.00 18.67
N PRO A 299 24.51 -19.34 19.63
CA PRO A 299 24.83 -17.97 19.99
C PRO A 299 26.28 -17.87 20.45
N ARG A 300 27.15 -17.22 19.68
CA ARG A 300 28.43 -16.74 20.21
C ARG A 300 28.09 -15.56 21.10
N ARG A 301 28.26 -15.75 22.41
CA ARG A 301 28.10 -14.73 23.44
C ARG A 301 29.14 -13.63 23.20
N THR A 302 28.83 -12.68 22.33
CA THR A 302 29.53 -11.41 22.27
C THR A 302 28.73 -10.44 23.14
N ARG A 303 29.44 -9.73 24.02
CA ARG A 303 28.92 -8.96 25.15
C ARG A 303 28.10 -7.71 24.75
N ARG A 304 27.54 -7.67 23.53
CA ARG A 304 26.91 -6.49 22.92
C ARG A 304 25.56 -6.71 22.21
N SER A 305 24.99 -7.92 22.19
CA SER A 305 23.63 -8.07 21.66
C SER A 305 22.87 -9.21 22.32
N SER A 306 22.20 -8.93 23.43
CA SER A 306 20.92 -9.60 23.69
C SER A 306 19.99 -9.16 22.56
N SER A 307 19.62 -10.08 21.67
CA SER A 307 18.74 -9.73 20.56
C SER A 307 17.39 -9.29 21.11
N VAL A 308 16.80 -8.24 20.56
CA VAL A 308 15.45 -7.76 20.94
C VAL A 308 14.41 -8.90 20.91
N ILE A 309 14.66 -9.90 20.06
CA ILE A 309 13.87 -11.13 19.93
C ILE A 309 13.94 -11.98 21.20
N GLU A 310 15.11 -12.13 21.81
CA GLU A 310 15.31 -12.91 23.04
C GLU A 310 14.56 -12.27 24.22
N ALA A 311 14.66 -10.93 24.36
CA ALA A 311 13.93 -10.17 25.38
C ALA A 311 12.41 -10.20 25.18
N ALA A 312 11.92 -10.15 23.92
CA ALA A 312 10.50 -10.24 23.61
C ALA A 312 9.91 -11.64 23.85
N ILE A 313 10.73 -12.69 23.74
CA ILE A 313 10.34 -14.08 23.97
C ILE A 313 10.37 -14.43 25.47
N GLU A 314 11.38 -13.97 26.21
CA GLU A 314 11.55 -14.25 27.65
C GLU A 314 10.68 -13.37 28.54
N THR A 315 10.37 -12.15 28.12
CA THR A 315 9.49 -11.21 28.84
C THR A 315 8.46 -10.59 27.88
N PRO A 316 7.38 -11.31 27.53
CA PRO A 316 6.31 -10.73 26.72
C PRO A 316 5.57 -9.67 27.53
N SER A 317 5.71 -8.39 27.17
CA SER A 317 4.81 -7.35 27.65
C SER A 317 3.49 -7.46 26.88
N TYR A 318 2.49 -8.08 27.48
CA TYR A 318 1.12 -8.02 26.95
C TYR A 318 0.63 -6.57 27.05
N PHE A 319 0.09 -6.04 25.95
CA PHE A 319 -0.70 -4.82 25.97
C PHE A 319 -1.92 -5.08 26.87
N ASP A 320 -1.86 -4.56 28.09
CA ASP A 320 -2.97 -4.58 29.03
C ASP A 320 -4.07 -3.66 28.51
N LEU A 321 -5.10 -4.24 27.88
CA LEU A 321 -6.30 -3.58 27.37
C LEU A 321 -7.16 -2.91 28.48
N LYS A 322 -6.67 -2.88 29.73
CA LYS A 322 -7.35 -2.22 30.87
C LYS A 322 -7.00 -0.74 31.08
N LYS A 323 -6.12 -0.12 30.26
CA LYS A 323 -5.68 1.28 30.48
C LYS A 323 -6.23 2.34 29.53
N SER A 324 -7.21 2.03 28.67
CA SER A 324 -7.93 3.03 27.87
C SER A 324 -9.37 3.27 28.29
N ALA A 325 -9.75 2.85 29.50
CA ALA A 325 -11.00 3.24 30.15
C ALA A 325 -10.70 4.14 31.36
N ARG A 326 -10.33 5.39 31.08
CA ARG A 326 -10.61 6.57 31.90
C ARG A 326 -10.75 7.78 31.02
#